data_AF-A0A6J5CI16-F1
#
_entry.id   AF-A0A6J5CI16-F1
#
_cell.length_a   1.000
_cell.length_b   1.000
_cell.length_c   1.000
_cell.angle_alpha   90.00
_cell.angle_beta   90.00
_cell.angle_gamma   90.00
#
_symmetry.space_group_name_H-M   'P 1'
#
loop_
_entity.id
_entity.type
_entity.pdbx_description
1 polymer ?
#
loop_
_entity_poly.entity_id
_entity_poly.type
_entity_poly.pdbx_seq_one_letter_code
_entity_poly.pdbx_strand_id
1 'polypeptide(L)'
;MNLELMVKAYIAAALWSTSLDGLEAMDNRYSADDLSPEAKQRMSEDCERFWQENAADLAVVGEAGAGHDFWLTRNRHGAGFWDRRLGELGERLTEAAHAVGGCDLYVGDDGKLHLQVG
;
A
#
# COMPACT_ATOMS: atom_id res chain seq x y z
N MET A 1 12.23 0.89 13.69
CA MET A 1 11.51 1.06 12.42
C MET A 1 10.27 1.93 12.71
N ASN A 2 9.85 2.83 11.80
CA ASN A 2 8.74 3.79 11.99
C ASN A 2 7.45 3.42 11.22
N LEU A 3 6.41 2.93 11.93
CA LEU A 3 5.14 2.49 11.33
C LEU A 3 4.38 3.64 10.64
N GLU A 4 4.44 4.84 11.20
CA GLU A 4 3.77 6.01 10.61
C GLU A 4 4.35 6.34 9.22
N LEU A 5 5.67 6.18 9.04
CA LEU A 5 6.31 6.41 7.75
C LEU A 5 5.92 5.33 6.72
N MET A 6 5.80 4.07 7.16
CA MET A 6 5.31 2.99 6.29
C MET A 6 3.87 3.26 5.85
N VAL A 7 2.97 3.60 6.78
CA VAL A 7 1.56 3.90 6.47
C VAL A 7 1.45 5.09 5.50
N LYS A 8 2.24 6.15 5.71
CA LYS A 8 2.26 7.30 4.79
C LYS A 8 2.70 6.91 3.38
N ALA A 9 3.75 6.09 3.26
CA ALA A 9 4.24 5.64 1.96
C ALA A 9 3.25 4.69 1.25
N TYR A 10 2.58 3.84 2.02
CA TYR A 10 1.51 2.96 1.53
C TYR A 10 0.33 3.77 0.98
N ILE A 11 -0.14 4.79 1.71
CA ILE A 11 -1.20 5.69 1.25
C ILE A 11 -0.77 6.48 0.02
N ALA A 12 0.47 7.00 0.01
CA ALA A 12 0.99 7.74 -1.13
C ALA A 12 1.05 6.88 -2.40
N ALA A 13 1.52 5.63 -2.28
CA ALA A 13 1.54 4.68 -3.40
C ALA A 13 0.12 4.38 -3.90
N ALA A 14 -0.85 4.24 -2.99
CA ALA A 14 -2.25 4.03 -3.33
C ALA A 14 -2.84 5.18 -4.15
N LEU A 15 -2.67 6.42 -3.69
CA LEU A 15 -3.17 7.60 -4.40
C LEU A 15 -2.48 7.79 -5.75
N TRP A 16 -1.17 7.53 -5.82
CA TRP A 16 -0.39 7.68 -7.04
C TRP A 16 -0.71 6.61 -8.09
N SER A 17 -0.91 5.35 -7.68
CA SER A 17 -1.09 4.23 -8.62
C SER A 17 -2.54 3.96 -9.01
N THR A 18 -3.52 4.48 -8.24
CA THR A 18 -4.94 4.38 -8.58
C THR A 18 -5.34 5.50 -9.54
N SER A 19 -5.98 5.12 -10.66
CA SER A 19 -6.45 6.08 -11.65
C SER A 19 -7.91 6.49 -11.43
N LEU A 20 -8.18 7.78 -11.53
CA LEU A 20 -9.51 8.36 -11.69
C LEU A 20 -9.93 8.23 -13.16
N ASP A 21 -11.02 7.49 -13.39
CA ASP A 21 -11.64 7.28 -14.71
C ASP A 21 -10.66 6.82 -15.82
N GLY A 22 -9.52 6.23 -15.43
CA GLY A 22 -8.50 5.72 -16.35
C GLY A 22 -7.62 6.80 -17.00
N LEU A 23 -7.71 8.07 -16.57
CA LEU A 23 -7.03 9.19 -17.23
C LEU A 23 -5.97 9.86 -16.37
N GLU A 24 -6.24 10.02 -15.07
CA GLU A 24 -5.37 10.75 -14.14
C GLU A 24 -5.13 9.93 -12.87
N ALA A 25 -3.98 10.12 -12.21
CA ALA A 25 -3.74 9.55 -10.89
C ALA A 25 -4.59 10.26 -9.82
N MET A 26 -4.99 9.53 -8.78
CA MET A 26 -5.86 10.03 -7.73
C MET A 26 -5.20 11.12 -6.86
N ASP A 27 -3.87 11.07 -6.73
CA ASP A 27 -3.05 12.07 -6.02
C ASP A 27 -3.06 13.49 -6.65
N ASN A 28 -3.53 13.63 -7.90
CA ASN A 28 -3.75 14.94 -8.52
C ASN A 28 -4.91 15.72 -7.89
N ARG A 29 -5.85 15.01 -7.24
CA ARG A 29 -7.10 15.61 -6.73
C ARG A 29 -7.36 15.32 -5.25
N TYR A 30 -6.82 14.22 -4.74
CA TYR A 30 -7.07 13.77 -3.38
C TYR A 30 -5.78 13.56 -2.62
N SER A 31 -5.89 13.62 -1.31
CA SER A 31 -4.81 13.44 -0.37
C SER A 31 -5.19 12.40 0.69
N ALA A 32 -4.25 12.09 1.58
CA ALA A 32 -4.53 11.26 2.74
C ALA A 32 -5.66 11.84 3.62
N ASP A 33 -5.93 13.15 3.59
CA ASP A 33 -7.00 13.77 4.38
C ASP A 33 -8.40 13.44 3.85
N ASP A 34 -8.50 12.99 2.60
CA ASP A 34 -9.76 12.64 1.93
C ASP A 34 -10.19 11.19 2.14
N LEU A 35 -9.33 10.35 2.73
CA LEU A 35 -9.71 8.99 3.14
C LEU A 35 -10.80 9.03 4.21
N SER A 36 -11.76 8.12 4.10
CA SER A 36 -12.71 7.84 5.17
C SER A 36 -11.99 7.33 6.43
N PRO A 37 -12.52 7.56 7.64
CA PRO A 37 -11.94 7.02 8.86
C PRO A 37 -11.70 5.51 8.78
N GLU A 38 -12.64 4.77 8.20
CA GLU A 38 -12.60 3.33 8.04
C GLU A 38 -11.46 2.91 7.08
N ALA A 39 -11.27 3.63 5.98
CA ALA A 39 -10.17 3.37 5.06
C ALA A 39 -8.81 3.64 5.74
N LYS A 40 -8.66 4.78 6.43
CA LYS A 40 -7.43 5.11 7.17
C LYS A 40 -7.08 4.04 8.20
N GLN A 41 -8.08 3.61 8.96
CA GLN A 41 -7.92 2.57 9.97
C GLN A 41 -7.47 1.25 9.32
N ARG A 42 -8.17 0.81 8.27
CA ARG A 42 -7.85 -0.46 7.61
C ARG A 42 -6.46 -0.45 6.97
N MET A 43 -6.05 0.64 6.32
CA MET A 43 -4.69 0.78 5.76
C MET A 43 -3.62 0.68 6.85
N SER A 44 -3.89 1.28 8.02
CA SER A 44 -2.98 1.24 9.17
C SER A 44 -2.87 -0.17 9.75
N GLU A 45 -3.99 -0.85 9.95
CA GLU A 45 -4.05 -2.23 10.46
C GLU A 45 -3.37 -3.23 9.51
N ASP A 46 -3.58 -3.09 8.20
CA ASP A 46 -2.92 -3.95 7.21
C ASP A 46 -1.39 -3.71 7.21
N CYS A 47 -0.93 -2.45 7.29
CA CYS A 47 0.51 -2.15 7.40
C CYS A 47 1.11 -2.69 8.70
N GLU A 48 0.41 -2.53 9.83
CA GLU A 48 0.86 -3.02 11.13
C GLU A 48 1.00 -4.54 11.13
N ARG A 49 -0.02 -5.27 10.63
CA ARG A 49 0.04 -6.73 10.52
C ARG A 49 1.17 -7.18 9.60
N PHE A 50 1.25 -6.60 8.40
CA PHE A 50 2.28 -6.95 7.43
C PHE A 50 3.70 -6.72 8.00
N TRP A 51 3.88 -5.65 8.76
CA TRP A 51 5.12 -5.41 9.47
C TRP A 51 5.40 -6.49 10.50
N GLN A 52 4.46 -6.75 11.42
CA GLN A 52 4.67 -7.68 12.54
C GLN A 52 5.08 -9.07 12.04
N GLU A 53 4.51 -9.50 10.91
CA GLU A 53 4.80 -10.79 10.28
C GLU A 53 6.13 -10.82 9.52
N ASN A 54 6.64 -9.67 9.04
CA ASN A 54 7.77 -9.60 8.12
C ASN A 54 8.91 -8.66 8.57
N ALA A 55 8.94 -8.27 9.85
CA ALA A 55 9.81 -7.20 10.36
C ALA A 55 11.31 -7.38 10.05
N ALA A 56 11.80 -8.63 10.06
CA ALA A 56 13.20 -8.95 9.76
C ALA A 56 13.57 -8.62 8.30
N ASP A 57 12.71 -9.00 7.36
CA ASP A 57 12.92 -8.75 5.93
C ASP A 57 12.70 -7.27 5.59
N LEU A 58 11.68 -6.64 6.20
CA LEU A 58 11.39 -5.21 5.97
C LEU A 58 12.47 -4.26 6.50
N ALA A 59 13.25 -4.69 7.50
CA ALA A 59 14.39 -3.91 8.00
C ALA A 59 15.45 -3.63 6.91
N VAL A 60 15.52 -4.49 5.88
CA VAL A 60 16.43 -4.33 4.73
C VAL A 60 15.89 -3.33 3.70
N VAL A 61 14.56 -3.24 3.58
CA VAL A 61 13.87 -2.37 2.60
C VAL A 61 13.77 -0.93 3.11
N GLY A 62 13.63 -0.75 4.42
CA GLY A 62 13.34 0.55 5.04
C GLY A 62 11.86 0.91 4.95
N GLU A 63 11.41 1.80 5.84
CA GLU A 63 9.99 2.06 6.11
C GLU A 63 9.21 2.57 4.90
N ALA A 64 9.76 3.55 4.19
CA ALA A 64 9.09 4.15 3.05
C ALA A 64 8.99 3.15 1.90
N GLY A 65 10.05 2.36 1.66
CA GLY A 65 10.04 1.29 0.66
C GLY A 65 9.06 0.19 1.03
N ALA A 66 9.00 -0.20 2.31
CA ALA A 66 8.08 -1.20 2.83
C ALA A 66 6.62 -0.84 2.55
N GLY A 67 6.21 0.40 2.84
CA GLY A 67 4.84 0.85 2.61
C GLY A 67 4.49 0.94 1.13
N HIS A 68 5.36 1.59 0.36
CA HIS A 68 5.18 1.77 -1.08
C HIS A 68 5.04 0.44 -1.81
N ASP A 69 5.99 -0.47 -1.59
CA ASP A 69 6.02 -1.74 -2.30
C ASP A 69 4.93 -2.69 -1.81
N PHE A 70 4.53 -2.61 -0.54
CA PHE A 70 3.43 -3.42 -0.05
C PHE A 70 2.14 -3.14 -0.82
N TRP A 71 1.77 -1.86 -1.03
CA TRP A 71 0.62 -1.49 -1.84
C TRP A 71 0.75 -2.01 -3.29
N LEU A 72 1.86 -1.71 -3.95
CA LEU A 72 2.04 -2.08 -5.35
C LEU A 72 2.02 -3.61 -5.56
N THR A 73 2.66 -4.33 -4.64
CA THR A 73 2.78 -5.79 -4.73
C THR A 73 1.45 -6.47 -4.44
N ARG A 74 0.74 -6.10 -3.36
CA ARG A 74 -0.56 -6.73 -3.03
C ARG A 74 -1.60 -6.54 -4.14
N ASN A 75 -1.51 -5.44 -4.88
CA ASN A 75 -2.40 -5.09 -5.99
C ASN A 75 -1.86 -5.44 -7.38
N ARG A 76 -0.70 -6.11 -7.46
CA ARG A 76 -0.10 -6.59 -8.72
C ARG A 76 0.10 -5.49 -9.77
N HIS A 77 0.52 -4.28 -9.35
CA HIS A 77 0.77 -3.13 -10.23
C HIS A 77 1.98 -3.28 -11.18
N GLY A 78 2.62 -4.47 -11.24
CA GLY A 78 3.79 -4.73 -12.09
C GLY A 78 5.10 -4.15 -11.56
N ALA A 79 5.11 -3.69 -10.30
CA ALA A 79 6.25 -3.18 -9.54
C ALA A 79 6.07 -3.54 -8.06
N GLY A 80 7.11 -3.41 -7.24
CA GLY A 80 7.09 -3.72 -5.81
C GLY A 80 8.29 -4.54 -5.35
N PHE A 81 8.14 -5.37 -4.31
CA PHE A 81 9.29 -5.99 -3.64
C PHE A 81 10.23 -6.80 -4.56
N TRP A 82 9.68 -7.48 -5.56
CA TRP A 82 10.43 -8.29 -6.51
C TRP A 82 11.30 -7.46 -7.48
N ASP A 83 10.97 -6.18 -7.73
CA ASP A 83 11.72 -5.32 -8.66
C ASP A 83 12.98 -4.70 -8.04
N ARG A 84 13.09 -4.73 -6.70
CA ARG A 84 14.18 -4.11 -5.94
C ARG A 84 15.52 -4.86 -6.01
N ARG A 85 15.59 -5.99 -6.72
CA ARG A 85 16.78 -6.87 -6.80
C ARG A 85 17.25 -7.40 -5.44
N LEU A 86 16.30 -7.75 -4.57
CA LEU A 86 16.54 -8.26 -3.22
C LEU A 86 16.75 -9.79 -3.14
N GLY A 87 16.70 -10.49 -4.29
CA GLY A 87 16.76 -11.95 -4.34
C GLY A 87 15.60 -12.60 -3.58
N GLU A 88 15.88 -13.69 -2.87
CA GLU A 88 14.88 -14.46 -2.10
C GLU A 88 14.11 -13.62 -1.08
N LEU A 89 14.71 -12.54 -0.55
CA LEU A 89 14.02 -11.63 0.37
C LEU A 89 12.86 -10.91 -0.34
N GLY A 90 13.08 -10.43 -1.57
CA GLY A 90 12.04 -9.79 -2.36
C GLY A 90 10.92 -10.77 -2.74
N GLU A 91 11.27 -12.03 -2.99
CA GLU A 91 10.31 -13.10 -3.27
C GLU A 91 9.42 -13.40 -2.05
N ARG A 92 10.01 -13.58 -0.86
CA ARG A 92 9.24 -13.80 0.38
C ARG A 92 8.28 -12.66 0.69
N LEU A 93 8.75 -11.41 0.59
CA LEU A 93 7.89 -10.24 0.80
C LEU A 93 6.79 -10.14 -0.26
N THR A 94 7.06 -10.57 -1.49
CA THR A 94 6.06 -10.62 -2.57
C THR A 94 4.98 -11.66 -2.28
N GLU A 95 5.36 -12.86 -1.86
CA GLU A 95 4.43 -13.91 -1.46
C GLU A 95 3.57 -13.47 -0.26
N ALA A 96 4.21 -12.89 0.77
CA ALA A 96 3.52 -12.37 1.94
C ALA A 96 2.52 -11.26 1.56
N ALA A 97 2.90 -10.31 0.70
CA ALA A 97 2.02 -9.24 0.26
C ALA A 97 0.81 -9.76 -0.52
N HIS A 98 1.02 -10.75 -1.39
CA HIS A 98 -0.08 -11.42 -2.10
C HIS A 98 -1.01 -12.20 -1.15
N ALA A 99 -0.48 -12.79 -0.08
CA ALA A 99 -1.27 -13.52 0.91
C ALA A 99 -2.22 -12.60 1.71
N VAL A 100 -1.88 -11.32 1.87
CA VAL A 100 -2.79 -10.32 2.46
C VAL A 100 -4.00 -10.02 1.56
N GLY A 101 -3.87 -10.23 0.24
CA GLY A 101 -4.92 -9.98 -0.74
C GLY A 101 -4.96 -8.53 -1.25
N GLY A 102 -5.55 -8.34 -2.43
CA GLY A 102 -5.65 -7.03 -3.08
C GLY A 102 -6.78 -6.17 -2.49
N CYS A 103 -6.69 -4.87 -2.75
CA CYS A 103 -7.73 -3.90 -2.46
C CYS A 103 -7.59 -2.66 -3.34
N ASP A 104 -8.72 -2.02 -3.65
CA ASP A 104 -8.78 -0.86 -4.52
C ASP A 104 -9.28 0.38 -3.76
N LEU A 105 -8.71 1.55 -4.08
CA LEU A 105 -9.26 2.83 -3.67
C LEU A 105 -10.34 3.28 -4.64
N TYR A 106 -11.44 3.81 -4.11
CA TYR A 106 -12.50 4.43 -4.91
C TYR A 106 -13.12 5.63 -4.19
N VAL A 107 -13.76 6.51 -4.95
CA VAL A 107 -14.50 7.66 -4.43
C VAL A 107 -15.92 7.21 -4.09
N GLY A 108 -16.32 7.34 -2.82
CA GLY A 108 -17.68 7.03 -2.37
C GLY A 108 -18.67 8.16 -2.63
N ASP A 109 -19.96 7.88 -2.41
CA ASP A 109 -21.05 8.86 -2.58
C ASP A 109 -20.95 10.05 -1.61
N ASP A 110 -20.21 9.89 -0.51
CA ASP A 110 -19.89 10.94 0.47
C ASP A 110 -18.70 11.83 0.05
N GLY A 111 -18.13 11.57 -1.13
CA GLY A 111 -16.95 12.27 -1.65
C GLY A 111 -15.64 11.91 -0.93
N LYS A 112 -15.64 10.88 -0.07
CA LYS A 112 -14.44 10.37 0.59
C LYS A 112 -13.84 9.20 -0.18
N LEU A 113 -12.56 8.93 0.09
CA LEU A 113 -11.87 7.77 -0.46
C LEU A 113 -12.09 6.56 0.46
N HIS A 114 -12.55 5.47 -0.14
CA HIS A 114 -12.84 4.20 0.54
C HIS A 114 -11.99 3.08 -0.02
N LEU A 115 -11.83 2.01 0.76
CA LEU A 115 -11.16 0.77 0.35
C LEU A 115 -12.19 -0.32 0.05
N GLN A 116 -12.07 -0.93 -1.12
CA GLN A 116 -12.77 -2.16 -1.48
C GLN A 116 -11.78 -3.32 -1.47
N VAL A 117 -12.08 -4.39 -0.75
CA VAL A 117 -11.27 -5.62 -0.78
C VAL A 117 -11.62 -6.42 -2.04
N GLY A 118 -10.59 -6.93 -2.72
CA GLY A 118 -10.72 -7.76 -3.94
C GLY A 118 -10.93 -9.24 -3.68
#